data_AF-A0A4S2KR03-F1
#
_entry.id   AF-A0A4S2KR03-F1
#
_cell.length_a   1.000
_cell.length_b   1.000
_cell.length_c   1.000
_cell.angle_alpha   90.00
_cell.angle_beta   90.00
_cell.angle_gamma   90.00
#
_symmetry.space_group_name_H-M   'P 1'
#
loop_
_entity.id
_entity.type
_entity.pdbx_description
1 polymer ?
#
loop_
_entity_poly.entity_id
_entity_poly.type
_entity_poly.pdbx_seq_one_letter_code
_entity_poly.pdbx_strand_id
1 'polypeptide(L)'
;MEQAWVWIYKENGKTHNLFMDAGEVIRFRVVKEIFTEAPLSSAPNAPRDISEKPEANNVAPYTLHGSIDEPGLGLVTWWETA
;
A
#
# COMPACT_ATOMS: atom_id res chain seq x y z
N MET A 1 13.91 11.96 8.09
CA MET A 1 14.42 10.61 7.82
C MET A 1 13.75 10.15 6.54
N GLU A 2 14.53 9.88 5.51
CA GLU A 2 14.04 9.45 4.20
C GLU A 2 13.78 7.94 4.26
N GLN A 3 12.55 7.51 3.93
CA GLN A 3 12.17 6.09 3.90
C GLN A 3 12.14 5.64 2.44
N ALA A 4 13.02 4.70 2.08
CA ALA A 4 13.12 4.15 0.73
C ALA A 4 12.99 2.62 0.77
N TRP A 5 12.31 2.06 -0.23
CA TRP A 5 12.26 0.61 -0.45
C TRP A 5 13.36 0.21 -1.43
N VAL A 6 14.13 -0.83 -1.08
CA VAL A 6 15.20 -1.35 -1.95
C VAL A 6 14.83 -2.76 -2.39
N TRP A 7 14.66 -2.94 -3.69
CA TRP A 7 14.52 -4.26 -4.29
C TRP A 7 15.85 -4.68 -4.92
N ILE A 8 16.42 -5.76 -4.39
CA ILE A 8 17.67 -6.35 -4.88
C ILE A 8 17.33 -7.57 -5.75
N TYR A 9 17.49 -7.43 -7.07
CA TYR A 9 17.31 -8.52 -8.02
C TYR A 9 18.67 -9.06 -8.48
N LYS A 10 18.86 -10.38 -8.51
CA LYS A 10 20.11 -11.00 -8.98
C LYS A 10 19.85 -11.71 -10.30
N GLU A 11 20.51 -11.27 -11.36
CA GLU A 11 20.43 -11.90 -12.68
C GLU A 11 21.84 -12.07 -13.27
N ASN A 12 22.16 -13.28 -13.74
CA ASN A 12 23.43 -13.58 -14.43
C ASN A 12 24.70 -13.12 -13.68
N GLY A 13 24.68 -13.20 -12.33
CA GLY A 13 25.79 -12.79 -11.48
C GLY A 13 25.91 -11.29 -11.24
N LYS A 14 25.00 -10.47 -11.80
CA LYS A 14 24.87 -9.04 -11.51
C LYS A 14 23.75 -8.81 -10.52
N THR A 15 24.00 -7.90 -9.58
CA THR A 15 23.02 -7.44 -8.60
C THR A 15 22.46 -6.11 -9.08
N HIS A 16 21.16 -6.08 -9.33
CA HIS A 16 20.41 -4.88 -9.66
C HIS A 16 19.78 -4.33 -8.38
N ASN A 17 20.14 -3.10 -8.01
CA ASN A 17 19.53 -2.38 -6.89
C ASN A 17 18.49 -1.43 -7.48
N LEU A 18 17.22 -1.73 -7.26
CA LEU A 18 16.10 -0.91 -7.68
C LEU A 18 15.58 -0.17 -6.45
N PHE A 19 15.74 1.16 -6.45
CA PHE A 19 15.27 2.03 -5.39
C PHE A 19 13.87 2.54 -5.72
N MET A 20 13.03 2.71 -4.70
CA MET A 20 11.70 3.30 -4.82
C MET A 20 11.52 4.35 -3.73
N ASP A 21 11.34 5.58 -4.17
CA ASP A 21 11.16 6.75 -3.32
C ASP A 21 9.68 7.16 -3.24
N ALA A 22 9.33 7.92 -2.19
CA ALA A 22 7.98 8.41 -2.02
C ALA A 22 7.62 9.49 -3.07
N GLY A 23 6.43 9.38 -3.66
CA GLY A 23 5.93 10.34 -4.64
C GLY A 23 6.23 10.00 -6.10
N GLU A 24 6.99 8.94 -6.34
CA GLU A 24 7.23 8.44 -7.69
C GLU A 24 6.04 7.64 -8.24
N VAL A 25 5.88 7.63 -9.56
CA VAL A 25 4.80 6.91 -10.23
C VAL A 25 5.15 5.44 -10.36
N ILE A 26 4.34 4.58 -9.75
CA ILE A 26 4.44 3.13 -9.85
C ILE A 26 3.29 2.53 -10.68
N ARG A 27 3.60 1.46 -11.40
CA ARG A 27 2.62 0.54 -11.98
C ARG A 27 2.57 -0.71 -11.12
N PHE A 28 1.39 -1.03 -10.61
CA PHE A 28 1.15 -2.25 -9.83
C PHE A 28 -0.06 -2.99 -10.36
N ARG A 29 -0.14 -4.29 -10.06
CA ARG A 29 -1.29 -5.13 -10.36
C ARG A 29 -2.11 -5.33 -9.10
N VAL A 30 -3.42 -5.12 -9.16
CA VAL A 30 -4.33 -5.46 -8.06
C VAL A 30 -4.42 -6.98 -7.96
N VAL A 31 -4.07 -7.53 -6.79
CA VAL A 31 -4.13 -8.97 -6.51
C VAL A 31 -5.24 -9.34 -5.54
N LYS A 32 -5.73 -8.38 -4.75
CA LYS A 32 -6.84 -8.58 -3.83
C LYS A 32 -7.58 -7.27 -3.55
N GLU A 33 -8.88 -7.39 -3.40
CA GLU A 33 -9.77 -6.32 -2.98
C GLU A 33 -10.45 -6.73 -1.67
N ILE A 34 -10.52 -5.80 -0.72
CA ILE A 34 -11.19 -6.02 0.56
C ILE A 34 -12.16 -4.87 0.78
N PHE A 35 -13.43 -5.22 0.92
CA PHE A 35 -14.48 -4.33 1.37
C PHE A 35 -14.75 -4.60 2.85
N THR A 36 -14.68 -3.56 3.66
CA THR A 36 -15.01 -3.63 5.09
C THR A 36 -16.24 -2.79 5.34
N GLU A 37 -17.25 -3.40 5.94
CA GLU A 37 -18.42 -2.66 6.41
C GLU A 37 -17.97 -1.74 7.54
N ALA A 38 -17.90 -0.43 7.26
CA ALA A 38 -17.66 0.56 8.29
C ALA A 38 -18.95 0.69 9.11
N PRO A 39 -18.92 0.39 10.43
CA PRO A 39 -20.08 0.65 11.26
C PRO A 39 -20.37 2.16 11.20
N LEU A 40 -21.62 2.50 10.87
CA LEU A 40 -22.09 3.88 10.95
C LEU A 40 -21.79 4.35 12.38
N SER A 41 -21.01 5.42 12.51
CA SER A 41 -20.80 6.07 13.81
C SER A 41 -22.19 6.30 14.40
N SER A 42 -22.47 5.61 15.51
CA SER A 42 -23.76 5.63 16.17
C SER A 42 -24.22 7.07 16.34
N ALA A 43 -25.49 7.31 15.99
CA ALA A 43 -26.17 8.60 15.89
C ALA A 43 -25.68 9.68 16.89
N PRO A 44 -25.80 10.99 16.55
CA PRO A 44 -25.28 12.11 17.36
C PRO A 44 -25.68 12.18 18.85
N ASN A 45 -26.60 11.33 19.31
CA ASN A 45 -27.19 11.35 20.66
C ASN A 45 -27.07 10.01 21.42
N ALA A 46 -26.07 9.16 21.15
CA ALA A 46 -25.74 8.07 22.06
C ALA A 46 -24.95 8.61 23.27
N PRO A 47 -25.33 8.29 24.53
CA PRO A 47 -24.56 8.69 25.71
C PRO A 47 -23.12 8.18 25.55
N ARG A 48 -22.16 9.10 25.59
CA ARG A 48 -20.73 8.77 25.55
C ARG A 48 -20.37 8.10 26.88
N ASP A 49 -20.50 6.79 26.94
CA ASP A 49 -19.86 6.03 28.02
C ASP A 49 -18.36 6.05 27.73
N ILE A 50 -17.63 6.70 28.62
CA ILE A 50 -16.22 7.06 28.47
C ILE A 50 -15.39 5.83 28.86
N SER A 51 -15.48 4.75 28.08
CA SER A 51 -14.64 3.56 28.30
C SER A 51 -14.45 2.71 27.03
N GLU A 52 -14.35 3.32 25.86
CA GLU A 52 -13.88 2.61 24.67
C GLU A 52 -12.61 3.27 24.11
N LYS A 53 -11.52 2.54 24.32
CA LYS A 53 -10.20 2.67 23.73
C LYS A 53 -10.32 3.14 22.26
N PRO A 54 -9.54 4.13 21.79
CA PRO A 54 -9.64 4.66 20.42
C PRO A 54 -9.00 3.73 19.38
N GLU A 55 -9.12 2.41 19.56
CA GLU A 55 -8.57 1.38 18.69
C GLU A 55 -9.64 0.66 17.85
N ALA A 56 -10.93 0.92 18.10
CA ALA A 56 -12.00 0.34 17.32
C ALA A 56 -12.30 1.18 16.06
N ASN A 57 -11.94 0.61 14.90
CA ASN A 57 -12.59 0.81 13.60
C ASN A 57 -12.17 2.03 12.75
N ASN A 58 -10.87 2.32 12.65
CA ASN A 58 -10.36 3.17 11.56
C ASN A 58 -9.87 2.34 10.36
N VAL A 59 -10.57 1.24 10.04
CA VAL A 59 -10.26 0.39 8.88
C VAL A 59 -10.89 1.04 7.65
N ALA A 60 -10.08 1.27 6.61
CA ALA A 60 -10.58 1.84 5.36
C ALA A 60 -11.69 0.94 4.78
N PRO A 61 -12.84 1.51 4.33
CA PRO A 61 -13.96 0.72 3.84
C PRO A 61 -13.62 -0.05 2.55
N TYR A 62 -12.58 0.38 1.85
CA TYR A 62 -12.05 -0.29 0.68
C TYR A 62 -10.52 -0.28 0.73
N THR A 63 -9.93 -1.47 0.65
CA THR A 63 -8.49 -1.68 0.65
C THR A 63 -8.08 -2.53 -0.54
N LEU A 64 -7.09 -2.06 -1.29
CA LEU A 64 -6.50 -2.76 -2.42
C LEU A 64 -5.12 -3.28 -2.04
N HIS A 65 -4.86 -4.56 -2.31
CA HIS A 65 -3.51 -5.12 -2.23
C HIS A 65 -2.95 -5.20 -3.65
N GLY A 66 -1.80 -4.55 -3.85
CA GLY A 66 -1.07 -4.56 -5.10
C GLY A 66 0.16 -5.48 -5.07
N SER A 67 0.58 -5.96 -6.23
CA SER A 67 1.87 -6.63 -6.45
C SER A 67 2.66 -5.95 -7.56
N ILE A 68 3.98 -6.04 -7.50
CA ILE A 68 4.95 -5.52 -8.48
C ILE A 68 5.95 -6.60 -8.93
N ASP A 69 5.63 -7.88 -8.71
CA ASP A 69 6.54 -9.03 -8.85
C ASP A 69 6.81 -9.51 -10.29
N GLU A 70 6.31 -8.79 -11.30
CA GLU A 70 6.43 -9.15 -12.71
C GLU A 70 7.13 -8.06 -13.54
N PRO A 71 7.76 -8.42 -14.67
CA PRO A 71 8.35 -7.45 -15.60
C PRO A 71 7.33 -6.41 -16.06
N GLY A 72 7.75 -5.15 -16.12
CA GLY A 72 6.89 -4.01 -16.48
C GLY A 72 6.11 -3.40 -15.31
N LEU A 73 6.23 -3.93 -14.09
CA LEU A 73 5.67 -3.39 -12.85
C LEU A 73 6.74 -2.71 -11.97
N GLY A 74 6.32 -2.01 -10.92
CA GLY A 74 7.19 -1.17 -10.10
C GLY A 74 7.27 0.25 -10.63
N LEU A 75 8.40 0.94 -10.49
CA LEU A 75 8.52 2.31 -10.99
C LEU A 75 8.43 2.35 -12.51
N VAL A 76 7.68 3.32 -13.03
CA VAL A 76 7.55 3.51 -14.49
C VAL A 76 8.93 3.78 -15.12
N THR A 77 9.78 4.53 -14.42
CA THR A 77 11.16 4.87 -14.83
C THR A 77 12.08 3.67 -14.97
N TRP A 78 11.78 2.51 -14.35
CA TRP A 78 12.54 1.27 -14.58
C TRP A 78 12.40 0.74 -16.00
N TRP A 79 11.36 1.15 -16.73
CA TRP A 79 10.97 0.56 -18.01
C TRP A 79 10.97 1.57 -19.17
N GLU A 80 11.28 2.85 -18.93
CA GLU A 80 11.25 3.90 -19.98
C GLU A 80 12.33 3.75 -21.06
N THR A 81 13.30 2.85 -20.86
CA THR A 81 14.37 2.56 -21.83
C THR A 81 14.33 1.15 -22.41
N ALA A 82 13.19 0.45 -22.32
CA ALA A 82 12.99 -0.85 -22.96
C ALA A 82 12.55 -0.73 -24.43
#